data_AF-A0A5J4W7B8-F1
#
_entry.id   AF-A0A5J4W7B8-F1
#
_cell.length_a   1.000
_cell.length_b   1.000
_cell.length_c   1.000
_cell.angle_alpha   90.00
_cell.angle_beta   90.00
_cell.angle_gamma   90.00
#
_symmetry.space_group_name_H-M   'P 1'
#
loop_
_entity.id
_entity.type
_entity.pdbx_description
1 polymer ?
#
loop_
_entity_poly.entity_id
_entity_poly.type
_entity_poly.pdbx_seq_one_letter_code
_entity_poly.pdbx_strand_id
1 'polypeptide(L)'
;MERGDELFLDHLKSGTPFAELPAHLRAGSDISEAKWLAMIIDWNIKQSKPWQTQFSKQVTHNEYAHKLIEHLHKSYGIFPYCEASYIVGELGVTPYVFYREILIDMIQNNVAFDQLPNFTNRESVRILGVERTSYLNILNKYRSKIFFIRSRRNEIINLFPTPPKQEIESWYEINIGKVNSMNDEIVKKLTDPEKAIIRILFFSKQQLHQQNKKQSPPQTPKQLFNEEDLSPSLSKKASKRQLKRKKQEQNIPECLFGHCPAGLFEKETLHTLLQRVEQPLIYAVVPLSQQTRVSVVPLENFVMNRSSEGDAMESLLQRVLHRSDARHTLQQMAMNMQLSLIELKQAVSLLIQMGMLKISNISDAPTFTLDYCNYPLEYEQQIIL
;
A
#
# COMPACT_ATOMS: atom_id res chain seq x y z
N MET A 1 1.57 -11.91 -36.84
CA MET A 1 2.16 -12.26 -35.54
C MET A 1 2.42 -13.75 -35.57
N GLU A 2 3.68 -14.16 -35.45
CA GLU A 2 4.07 -15.56 -35.55
C GLU A 2 3.69 -16.30 -34.26
N ARG A 3 3.38 -17.60 -34.37
CA ARG A 3 2.93 -18.45 -33.24
C ARG A 3 3.93 -18.48 -32.05
N GLY A 4 5.20 -18.13 -32.30
CA GLY A 4 6.23 -17.97 -31.27
C GLY A 4 6.08 -16.72 -30.39
N ASP A 5 5.57 -15.61 -30.94
CA ASP A 5 5.35 -14.36 -30.19
C ASP A 5 4.20 -14.50 -29.19
N GLU A 6 3.14 -15.24 -29.55
CA GLU A 6 2.00 -15.52 -28.67
C GLU A 6 2.42 -16.39 -27.49
N LEU A 7 3.17 -17.47 -27.74
CA LEU A 7 3.70 -18.34 -26.68
C LEU A 7 4.65 -17.59 -25.74
N PHE A 8 5.49 -16.70 -26.29
CA PHE A 8 6.38 -15.85 -25.49
C PHE A 8 5.60 -14.94 -24.55
N LEU A 9 4.56 -14.27 -25.06
CA LEU A 9 3.70 -13.40 -24.25
C LEU A 9 2.94 -14.18 -23.18
N ASP A 10 2.50 -15.40 -23.47
CA ASP A 10 1.78 -16.22 -22.48
C ASP A 10 2.70 -16.64 -21.33
N HIS A 11 3.94 -17.05 -21.62
CA HIS A 11 4.94 -17.30 -20.58
C HIS A 11 5.30 -16.05 -19.77
N LEU A 12 5.33 -14.89 -20.41
CA LEU A 12 5.57 -13.60 -19.75
C LEU A 12 4.42 -13.25 -18.78
N LYS A 13 3.18 -13.43 -19.23
CA LYS A 13 1.96 -13.21 -18.41
C LYS A 13 1.89 -14.16 -17.22
N SER A 14 2.24 -15.42 -17.41
CA SER A 14 2.25 -16.42 -16.33
C SER A 14 3.46 -16.32 -15.41
N GLY A 15 4.43 -15.47 -15.74
CA GLY A 15 5.68 -15.33 -14.96
C GLY A 15 6.49 -16.63 -14.92
N THR A 16 6.47 -17.41 -16.00
CA THR A 16 7.14 -18.72 -16.04
C THR A 16 8.63 -18.59 -15.68
N PRO A 17 9.16 -19.48 -14.83
CA PRO A 17 10.57 -19.48 -14.52
C PRO A 17 11.48 -19.58 -15.73
N PHE A 18 12.58 -18.82 -15.73
CA PHE A 18 13.49 -18.83 -16.87
C PHE A 18 13.97 -20.25 -17.20
N ALA A 19 14.28 -21.06 -16.19
CA ALA A 19 14.68 -22.46 -16.35
C ALA A 19 13.59 -23.36 -16.97
N GLU A 20 12.31 -22.98 -16.83
CA GLU A 20 11.14 -23.73 -17.32
C GLU A 20 10.70 -23.26 -18.73
N LEU A 21 11.34 -22.24 -19.30
CA LEU A 21 11.02 -21.78 -20.64
C LEU A 21 11.39 -22.81 -21.72
N PRO A 22 10.56 -22.94 -22.78
CA PRO A 22 10.89 -23.73 -23.95
C PRO A 22 12.27 -23.37 -24.52
N ALA A 23 13.05 -24.38 -24.91
CA ALA A 23 14.42 -24.19 -25.37
C ALA A 23 14.53 -23.21 -26.55
N HIS A 24 13.55 -23.19 -27.45
CA HIS A 24 13.53 -22.26 -28.59
C HIS A 24 13.31 -20.80 -28.17
N LEU A 25 12.60 -20.54 -27.07
CA LEU A 25 12.44 -19.18 -26.51
C LEU A 25 13.68 -18.73 -25.73
N ARG A 26 14.41 -19.68 -25.11
CA ARG A 26 15.69 -19.43 -24.44
C ARG A 26 16.86 -19.26 -25.39
N ALA A 27 16.82 -19.91 -26.55
CA ALA A 27 17.90 -19.91 -27.54
C ALA A 27 17.99 -18.61 -28.35
N GLY A 28 17.08 -17.65 -28.14
CA GLY A 28 17.22 -16.30 -28.70
C GLY A 28 18.48 -15.64 -28.15
N SER A 29 19.37 -15.18 -29.04
CA SER A 29 20.70 -14.66 -28.71
C SER A 29 20.72 -13.55 -27.65
N ASP A 30 19.59 -12.88 -27.47
CA ASP A 30 19.47 -11.67 -26.67
C ASP A 30 18.72 -11.86 -25.35
N ILE A 31 18.27 -13.08 -25.00
CA ILE A 31 17.43 -13.33 -23.82
C ILE A 31 18.24 -14.08 -22.73
N SER A 32 18.77 -13.32 -21.77
CA SER A 32 19.34 -13.87 -20.53
C SER A 32 18.28 -14.02 -19.43
N GLU A 33 18.57 -14.80 -18.39
CA GLU A 33 17.71 -14.92 -17.21
C GLU A 33 17.41 -13.56 -16.58
N ALA A 34 18.44 -12.74 -16.37
CA ALA A 34 18.28 -11.39 -15.82
C ALA A 34 17.37 -10.50 -16.69
N LYS A 35 17.49 -10.59 -18.02
CA LYS A 35 16.64 -9.84 -18.95
C LYS A 35 15.20 -10.35 -18.93
N TRP A 36 15.00 -11.67 -18.87
CA TRP A 36 13.67 -12.28 -18.74
C TRP A 36 12.95 -11.80 -17.48
N LEU A 37 13.64 -11.82 -16.34
CA LEU A 37 13.09 -11.32 -15.07
C LEU A 37 12.75 -9.83 -15.15
N ALA A 38 13.62 -9.02 -15.76
CA ALA A 38 13.31 -7.61 -15.99
C ALA A 38 12.05 -7.44 -16.86
N MET A 39 11.90 -8.23 -17.93
CA MET A 39 10.71 -8.19 -18.79
C MET A 39 9.43 -8.57 -18.05
N ILE A 40 9.45 -9.60 -17.19
CA ILE A 40 8.28 -9.98 -16.37
C ILE A 40 7.87 -8.81 -15.47
N ILE A 41 8.84 -8.20 -14.78
CA ILE A 41 8.58 -7.08 -13.86
C ILE A 41 8.02 -5.89 -14.64
N ASP A 42 8.70 -5.48 -15.71
CA ASP A 42 8.29 -4.34 -16.54
C ASP A 42 6.91 -4.54 -17.15
N TRP A 43 6.59 -5.76 -17.59
CA TRP A 43 5.28 -6.07 -18.14
C TRP A 43 4.19 -5.93 -17.08
N ASN A 44 4.37 -6.52 -15.89
CA ASN A 44 3.38 -6.44 -14.81
C ASN A 44 3.18 -5.01 -14.31
N ILE A 45 4.25 -4.24 -14.18
CA ILE A 45 4.20 -2.82 -13.80
C ILE A 45 3.43 -2.01 -14.85
N LYS A 46 3.72 -2.21 -16.14
CA LYS A 46 3.00 -1.53 -17.24
C LYS A 46 1.52 -1.89 -17.29
N GLN A 47 1.15 -3.10 -16.84
CA GLN A 47 -0.25 -3.53 -16.68
C GLN A 47 -0.84 -3.15 -15.32
N SER A 48 -0.11 -2.40 -14.49
CA SER A 48 -0.50 -1.98 -13.13
C SER A 48 -0.93 -3.13 -12.22
N LYS A 49 -0.30 -4.30 -12.37
CA LYS A 49 -0.59 -5.48 -11.55
C LYS A 49 0.15 -5.40 -10.21
N PRO A 50 -0.46 -5.89 -9.11
CA PRO A 50 0.25 -6.07 -7.85
C PRO A 50 1.32 -7.18 -7.97
N TRP A 51 2.21 -7.26 -6.99
CA TRP A 51 3.12 -8.40 -6.86
C TRP A 51 2.33 -9.67 -6.58
N GLN A 52 2.66 -10.75 -7.30
CA GLN A 52 1.95 -12.02 -7.21
C GLN A 52 2.88 -13.11 -6.66
N THR A 53 2.30 -14.02 -5.87
CA THR A 53 3.04 -15.13 -5.24
C THR A 53 3.71 -16.07 -6.24
N GLN A 54 3.21 -16.14 -7.48
CA GLN A 54 3.84 -16.89 -8.56
C GLN A 54 5.27 -16.38 -8.88
N PHE A 55 5.56 -15.12 -8.60
CA PHE A 55 6.88 -14.53 -8.81
C PHE A 55 7.86 -14.85 -7.66
N SER A 56 7.39 -15.33 -6.52
CA SER A 56 8.19 -15.43 -5.28
C SER A 56 9.45 -16.29 -5.39
N LYS A 57 9.51 -17.22 -6.34
CA LYS A 57 10.70 -18.05 -6.59
C LYS A 57 11.83 -17.31 -7.30
N GLN A 58 11.55 -16.18 -7.95
CA GLN A 58 12.46 -15.51 -8.88
C GLN A 58 12.62 -14.02 -8.63
N VAL A 59 11.56 -13.36 -8.17
CA VAL A 59 11.53 -11.92 -7.91
C VAL A 59 10.98 -11.72 -6.50
N THR A 60 11.81 -11.14 -5.65
CA THR A 60 11.37 -10.79 -4.30
C THR A 60 10.36 -9.64 -4.37
N HIS A 61 9.45 -9.59 -3.40
CA HIS A 61 8.50 -8.46 -3.28
C HIS A 61 9.24 -7.12 -3.17
N ASN A 62 10.41 -7.13 -2.52
CA ASN A 62 11.26 -5.94 -2.37
C ASN A 62 11.75 -5.40 -3.72
N GLU A 63 12.30 -6.25 -4.58
CA GLU A 63 12.80 -5.85 -5.91
C GLU A 63 11.66 -5.33 -6.79
N TYR A 64 10.51 -5.99 -6.77
CA TYR A 64 9.33 -5.56 -7.52
C TYR A 64 8.85 -4.19 -7.04
N ALA A 65 8.70 -4.00 -5.73
CA ALA A 65 8.20 -2.77 -5.14
C ALA A 65 9.10 -1.56 -5.46
N HIS A 66 10.43 -1.72 -5.42
CA HIS A 66 11.35 -0.65 -5.81
C HIS A 66 11.21 -0.28 -7.29
N LYS A 67 11.17 -1.27 -8.19
CA LYS A 67 10.98 -1.02 -9.63
C LYS A 67 9.63 -0.40 -9.94
N LEU A 68 8.57 -0.83 -9.24
CA LEU A 68 7.23 -0.25 -9.36
C LEU A 68 7.22 1.23 -8.98
N ILE A 69 7.78 1.57 -7.81
CA ILE A 69 7.86 2.98 -7.36
C ILE A 69 8.70 3.81 -8.32
N GLU A 70 9.84 3.29 -8.77
CA GLU A 70 10.72 3.99 -9.72
C GLU A 70 9.98 4.26 -11.05
N HIS A 71 9.29 3.25 -11.59
CA HIS A 71 8.51 3.40 -12.82
C HIS A 71 7.39 4.43 -12.67
N LEU A 72 6.61 4.35 -11.59
CA LEU A 72 5.50 5.27 -11.34
C LEU A 72 6.00 6.70 -11.07
N HIS A 73 7.14 6.87 -10.39
CA HIS A 73 7.74 8.18 -10.19
C HIS A 73 8.18 8.81 -11.53
N LYS A 74 8.87 8.04 -12.39
CA LYS A 74 9.31 8.50 -13.73
C LYS A 74 8.16 8.81 -14.69
N SER A 75 7.05 8.11 -14.57
CA SER A 75 5.85 8.30 -15.41
C SER A 75 4.83 9.26 -14.81
N TYR A 76 5.11 9.83 -13.62
CA TYR A 76 4.18 10.62 -12.82
C TYR A 76 2.84 9.91 -12.54
N GLY A 77 2.90 8.57 -12.39
CA GLY A 77 1.76 7.72 -12.12
C GLY A 77 1.19 7.86 -10.72
N ILE A 78 0.10 7.16 -10.47
CA ILE A 78 -0.61 7.13 -9.19
C ILE A 78 0.15 6.25 -8.19
N PHE A 79 0.16 6.61 -6.91
CA PHE A 79 0.72 5.76 -5.86
C PHE A 79 0.05 4.37 -5.89
N PRO A 80 0.79 3.26 -5.80
CA PRO A 80 0.23 1.92 -5.91
C PRO A 80 -0.43 1.48 -4.60
N TYR A 81 -1.65 1.96 -4.33
CA TYR A 81 -2.37 1.69 -3.07
C TYR A 81 -2.65 0.20 -2.82
N CYS A 82 -2.73 -0.61 -3.88
CA CYS A 82 -2.82 -2.06 -3.78
C CYS A 82 -1.62 -2.70 -3.06
N GLU A 83 -0.45 -2.07 -3.15
CA GLU A 83 0.81 -2.48 -2.55
C GLU A 83 1.15 -1.64 -1.30
N ALA A 84 0.23 -0.79 -0.83
CA ALA A 84 0.47 0.13 0.27
C ALA A 84 0.97 -0.59 1.53
N SER A 85 0.44 -1.79 1.84
CA SER A 85 0.89 -2.55 3.00
C SER A 85 2.37 -2.89 2.97
N TYR A 86 2.91 -3.21 1.79
CA TYR A 86 4.32 -3.52 1.65
C TYR A 86 5.15 -2.23 1.50
N ILE A 87 4.69 -1.30 0.67
CA ILE A 87 5.44 -0.07 0.37
C ILE A 87 5.52 0.87 1.57
N VAL A 88 4.41 1.09 2.27
CA VAL A 88 4.39 1.90 3.49
C VAL A 88 5.02 1.13 4.64
N GLY A 89 4.69 -0.16 4.79
CA GLY A 89 5.13 -0.99 5.92
C GLY A 89 6.61 -1.36 5.90
N GLU A 90 7.16 -1.70 4.73
CA GLU A 90 8.51 -2.23 4.59
C GLU A 90 9.47 -1.20 3.98
N LEU A 91 9.03 -0.48 2.93
CA LEU A 91 9.88 0.54 2.30
C LEU A 91 9.81 1.89 3.04
N GLY A 92 8.69 2.20 3.69
CA GLY A 92 8.47 3.47 4.37
C GLY A 92 8.10 4.61 3.42
N VAL A 93 7.68 4.30 2.19
CA VAL A 93 7.28 5.29 1.20
C VAL A 93 5.77 5.52 1.31
N THR A 94 5.37 6.73 1.71
CA THR A 94 3.95 7.11 1.82
C THR A 94 3.44 7.71 0.52
N PRO A 95 2.11 7.78 0.32
CA PRO A 95 1.55 8.59 -0.75
C PRO A 95 2.05 10.04 -0.72
N TYR A 96 2.18 10.62 0.48
CA TYR A 96 2.72 11.98 0.62
C TYR A 96 4.16 12.08 0.12
N VAL A 97 5.05 11.21 0.60
CA VAL A 97 6.45 11.20 0.16
C VAL A 97 6.49 10.99 -1.35
N PHE A 98 5.78 9.98 -1.86
CA PHE A 98 5.73 9.66 -3.28
C PHE A 98 5.31 10.83 -4.16
N TYR A 99 4.16 11.47 -3.90
CA TYR A 99 3.70 12.60 -4.71
C TYR A 99 4.57 13.85 -4.52
N ARG A 100 5.11 14.07 -3.32
CA ARG A 100 6.06 15.17 -3.06
C ARG A 100 7.30 15.00 -3.92
N GLU A 101 7.82 13.77 -4.03
CA GLU A 101 8.96 13.45 -4.90
C GLU A 101 8.66 13.71 -6.37
N ILE A 102 7.45 13.37 -6.83
CA ILE A 102 7.01 13.66 -8.20
C ILE A 102 7.03 15.17 -8.45
N LEU A 103 6.42 15.96 -7.57
CA LEU A 103 6.35 17.42 -7.76
C LEU A 103 7.72 18.09 -7.67
N ILE A 104 8.60 17.64 -6.77
CA ILE A 104 9.97 18.15 -6.68
C ILE A 104 10.72 17.89 -7.99
N ASP A 105 10.65 16.67 -8.52
CA ASP A 105 11.29 16.30 -9.78
C ASP A 105 10.76 17.15 -10.94
N MET A 106 9.43 17.31 -11.04
CA MET A 106 8.80 18.16 -12.04
C MET A 106 9.27 19.62 -11.93
N ILE A 107 9.37 20.18 -10.72
CA ILE A 107 9.84 21.56 -10.50
C ILE A 107 11.30 21.72 -10.91
N GLN A 108 12.16 20.77 -10.53
CA GLN A 108 13.58 20.78 -10.85
C GLN A 108 13.83 20.65 -12.36
N ASN A 109 13.04 19.81 -13.03
CA ASN A 109 13.12 19.57 -14.47
C ASN A 109 12.23 20.51 -15.30
N ASN A 110 11.63 21.53 -14.66
CA ASN A 110 10.87 22.57 -15.34
C ASN A 110 9.61 22.05 -16.09
N VAL A 111 9.03 20.95 -15.63
CA VAL A 111 7.88 20.28 -16.23
C VAL A 111 6.59 21.06 -15.91
N ALA A 112 5.71 21.20 -16.88
CA ALA A 112 4.41 21.84 -16.68
C ALA A 112 3.48 20.97 -15.82
N PHE A 113 2.70 21.58 -14.91
CA PHE A 113 1.76 20.87 -14.04
C PHE A 113 0.74 20.02 -14.83
N ASP A 114 0.35 20.50 -16.02
CA ASP A 114 -0.63 19.84 -16.89
C ASP A 114 -0.10 18.52 -17.50
N GLN A 115 1.17 18.16 -17.26
CA GLN A 115 1.75 16.86 -17.61
C GLN A 115 1.39 15.74 -16.62
N LEU A 116 0.83 16.07 -15.45
CA LEU A 116 0.32 15.07 -14.51
C LEU A 116 -0.88 14.33 -15.13
N PRO A 117 -0.98 12.99 -14.99
CA PRO A 117 -2.23 12.25 -15.19
C PRO A 117 -3.37 12.83 -14.33
N ASN A 118 -4.64 12.67 -14.76
CA ASN A 118 -5.75 13.38 -14.12
C ASN A 118 -5.94 12.94 -12.66
N PHE A 119 -5.80 11.64 -12.38
CA PHE A 119 -5.93 11.14 -11.01
C PHE A 119 -4.70 11.45 -10.16
N THR A 120 -3.48 11.44 -10.73
CA THR A 120 -2.27 11.91 -10.01
C THR A 120 -2.40 13.39 -9.63
N ASN A 121 -2.93 14.22 -10.51
CA ASN A 121 -3.21 15.63 -10.22
C ASN A 121 -4.23 15.78 -9.08
N ARG A 122 -5.33 15.02 -9.12
CA ARG A 122 -6.32 15.00 -8.03
C ARG A 122 -5.69 14.59 -6.70
N GLU A 123 -4.80 13.60 -6.73
CA GLU A 123 -4.06 13.14 -5.57
C GLU A 123 -3.04 14.17 -5.07
N SER A 124 -2.36 14.92 -5.94
CA SER A 124 -1.45 15.98 -5.50
C SER A 124 -2.18 17.08 -4.74
N VAL A 125 -3.41 17.41 -5.13
CA VAL A 125 -4.26 18.35 -4.39
C VAL A 125 -4.71 17.73 -3.07
N ARG A 126 -5.26 16.51 -3.09
CA ARG A 126 -5.79 15.85 -1.89
C ARG A 126 -4.73 15.55 -0.83
N ILE A 127 -3.53 15.14 -1.25
CA ILE A 127 -2.45 14.70 -0.36
C ILE A 127 -1.53 15.86 0.02
N LEU A 128 -1.14 16.69 -0.94
CA LEU A 128 -0.14 17.75 -0.72
C LEU A 128 -0.77 19.14 -0.58
N GLY A 129 -2.03 19.33 -0.97
CA GLY A 129 -2.62 20.67 -1.09
C GLY A 129 -2.05 21.47 -2.26
N VAL A 130 -1.34 20.83 -3.20
CA VAL A 130 -0.72 21.51 -4.33
C VAL A 130 -1.61 21.43 -5.55
N GLU A 131 -2.35 22.50 -5.75
CA GLU A 131 -3.10 22.80 -6.97
C GLU A 131 -2.22 23.51 -8.01
N ARG A 132 -2.74 23.65 -9.24
CA ARG A 132 -2.01 24.22 -10.38
C ARG A 132 -1.41 25.61 -10.08
N THR A 133 -2.20 26.50 -9.48
CA THR A 133 -1.76 27.86 -9.14
C THR A 133 -0.66 27.83 -8.09
N SER A 134 -0.82 26.99 -7.06
CA SER A 134 0.19 26.76 -6.03
C SER A 134 1.50 26.25 -6.64
N TYR A 135 1.42 25.24 -7.52
CA TYR A 135 2.58 24.71 -8.24
C TYR A 135 3.31 25.77 -9.05
N LEU A 136 2.60 26.56 -9.86
CA LEU A 136 3.21 27.62 -10.69
C LEU A 136 3.92 28.67 -9.83
N ASN A 137 3.35 29.02 -8.69
CA ASN A 137 3.97 29.94 -7.74
C ASN A 137 5.26 29.36 -7.15
N ILE A 138 5.27 28.07 -6.79
CA ILE A 138 6.47 27.38 -6.29
C ILE A 138 7.54 27.34 -7.39
N LEU A 139 7.18 26.94 -8.61
CA LEU A 139 8.09 26.88 -9.76
C LEU A 139 8.72 28.24 -10.08
N ASN A 140 7.93 29.32 -10.07
CA ASN A 140 8.43 30.67 -10.33
C ASN A 140 9.37 31.16 -9.21
N LYS A 141 9.04 30.89 -7.94
CA LYS A 141 9.91 31.19 -6.79
C LYS A 141 11.21 30.37 -6.81
N TYR A 142 11.15 29.13 -7.28
CA TYR A 142 12.32 28.28 -7.47
C TYR A 142 13.21 28.86 -8.58
N ARG A 143 12.64 29.16 -9.75
CA ARG A 143 13.36 29.74 -10.90
C ARG A 143 14.07 31.05 -10.58
N SER A 144 13.44 31.94 -9.79
CA SER A 144 14.06 33.21 -9.40
C SER A 144 15.28 33.06 -8.50
N LYS A 145 15.47 31.89 -7.87
CA LYS A 145 16.59 31.58 -6.96
C LYS A 145 17.68 30.70 -7.57
N ILE A 146 17.44 30.11 -8.75
CA ILE A 146 18.38 29.17 -9.43
C ILE A 146 19.78 29.77 -9.60
N PHE A 147 19.91 31.08 -9.84
CA PHE A 147 21.20 31.72 -10.14
C PHE A 147 22.09 31.95 -8.91
N PHE A 148 21.54 31.95 -7.69
CA PHE A 148 22.28 32.38 -6.49
C PHE A 148 22.70 31.24 -5.58
N ILE A 149 22.09 30.06 -5.71
CA ILE A 149 22.37 28.88 -4.87
C ILE A 149 22.17 27.64 -5.74
N ARG A 150 23.09 26.66 -5.67
CA ARG A 150 22.80 25.28 -6.12
C ARG A 150 21.53 24.82 -5.39
N SER A 151 20.38 24.95 -6.05
CA SER A 151 19.11 24.94 -5.34
C SER A 151 18.94 23.62 -4.59
N ARG A 152 18.75 23.74 -3.27
CA ARG A 152 18.66 22.58 -2.37
C ARG A 152 17.20 22.15 -2.36
N ARG A 153 16.97 20.87 -2.63
CA ARG A 153 15.70 20.15 -2.46
C ARG A 153 14.84 20.63 -1.28
N ASN A 154 15.45 20.90 -0.12
CA ASN A 154 14.77 21.37 1.08
C ASN A 154 14.11 22.76 0.92
N GLU A 155 14.64 23.62 0.04
CA GLU A 155 14.01 24.91 -0.27
C GLU A 155 12.69 24.73 -1.00
N ILE A 156 12.59 23.76 -1.92
CA ILE A 156 11.33 23.43 -2.59
C ILE A 156 10.35 22.87 -1.57
N ILE A 157 10.80 21.96 -0.69
CA ILE A 157 9.96 21.38 0.36
C ILE A 157 9.34 22.47 1.24
N ASN A 158 10.12 23.49 1.61
CA ASN A 158 9.65 24.62 2.43
C ASN A 158 8.66 25.54 1.71
N LEU A 159 8.50 25.41 0.40
CA LEU A 159 7.51 26.18 -0.38
C LEU A 159 6.18 25.43 -0.53
N PHE A 160 6.12 24.14 -0.19
CA PHE A 160 4.86 23.41 -0.21
C PHE A 160 3.91 23.91 0.89
N PRO A 161 2.59 23.92 0.61
CA PRO A 161 1.60 24.26 1.60
C PRO A 161 1.52 23.19 2.70
N THR A 162 0.88 23.53 3.82
CA THR A 162 0.53 22.55 4.83
C THR A 162 -0.42 21.51 4.22
N PRO A 163 -0.15 20.20 4.39
CA PRO A 163 -1.02 19.16 3.86
C PRO A 163 -2.46 19.32 4.37
N PRO A 164 -3.47 19.22 3.51
CA PRO A 164 -4.85 19.34 3.93
C PRO A 164 -5.21 18.19 4.89
N LYS A 165 -6.12 18.48 5.83
CA LYS A 165 -6.63 17.46 6.75
C LYS A 165 -7.46 16.45 5.95
N GLN A 166 -7.02 15.20 5.92
CA GLN A 166 -7.75 14.14 5.23
C GLN A 166 -9.03 13.79 5.99
N GLU A 167 -10.15 13.74 5.28
CA GLU A 167 -11.41 13.21 5.80
C GLU A 167 -11.32 11.68 5.84
N ILE A 168 -11.53 11.10 7.02
CA ILE A 168 -11.47 9.66 7.24
C ILE A 168 -12.76 9.27 7.94
N GLU A 169 -13.48 8.35 7.30
CA GLU A 169 -14.70 7.80 7.85
C GLU A 169 -14.40 6.76 8.91
N SER A 170 -15.32 6.55 9.84
CA SER A 170 -15.17 5.60 10.95
C SER A 170 -14.96 4.15 10.51
N TRP A 171 -15.41 3.78 9.31
CA TRP A 171 -15.24 2.44 8.73
C TRP A 171 -13.92 2.27 7.97
N TYR A 172 -13.10 3.32 7.80
CA TYR A 172 -11.79 3.16 7.16
C TYR A 172 -10.93 2.24 8.02
N GLU A 173 -10.12 1.42 7.38
CA GLU A 173 -9.23 0.51 8.08
C GLU A 173 -7.87 1.19 8.27
N ILE A 174 -7.43 1.28 9.53
CA ILE A 174 -6.15 1.84 9.90
C ILE A 174 -5.12 0.72 10.00
N ASN A 175 -3.99 0.93 9.33
CA ASN A 175 -2.88 0.00 9.28
C ASN A 175 -1.61 0.63 9.82
N ILE A 176 -0.74 -0.18 10.40
CA ILE A 176 0.59 0.27 10.82
C ILE A 176 1.52 0.43 9.62
N GLY A 177 2.23 1.55 9.58
CA GLY A 177 3.28 1.82 8.61
C GLY A 177 4.60 1.16 8.99
N LYS A 178 5.72 1.85 8.76
CA LYS A 178 7.06 1.34 9.03
C LYS A 178 7.45 1.62 10.48
N VAL A 179 7.08 0.70 11.36
CA VAL A 179 7.49 0.67 12.77
C VAL A 179 8.22 -0.63 13.01
N ASN A 180 9.53 -0.56 13.26
CA ASN A 180 10.35 -1.75 13.46
C ASN A 180 10.27 -2.22 14.92
N SER A 181 10.21 -1.27 15.85
CA SER A 181 10.15 -1.55 17.28
C SER A 181 9.33 -0.53 18.04
N MET A 182 8.64 -0.99 19.09
CA MET A 182 8.01 -0.10 20.08
C MET A 182 9.03 0.75 20.85
N ASN A 183 10.32 0.38 20.80
CA ASN A 183 11.42 1.13 21.40
C ASN A 183 12.06 2.15 20.45
N ASP A 184 11.53 2.32 19.24
CA ASP A 184 12.04 3.32 18.30
C ASP A 184 11.92 4.73 18.93
N GLU A 185 12.95 5.57 18.78
CA GLU A 185 13.00 6.92 19.37
C GLU A 185 11.80 7.79 18.95
N ILE A 186 11.29 7.56 17.74
CA ILE A 186 10.09 8.22 17.22
C ILE A 186 8.87 7.83 18.05
N VAL A 187 8.71 6.54 18.36
CA VAL A 187 7.59 6.00 19.14
C VAL A 187 7.66 6.50 20.58
N LYS A 188 8.85 6.62 21.17
CA LYS A 188 9.03 7.15 22.52
C LYS A 188 8.55 8.60 22.67
N LYS A 189 8.68 9.41 21.61
CA LYS A 189 8.26 10.82 21.57
C LYS A 189 6.77 11.04 21.35
N LEU A 190 6.01 9.98 21.05
CA LEU A 190 4.57 10.05 20.91
C LEU A 190 3.88 10.32 22.26
N THR A 191 2.72 10.95 22.19
CA THR A 191 1.80 11.06 23.34
C THR A 191 1.26 9.69 23.74
N ASP A 192 0.76 9.54 24.96
CA ASP A 192 0.24 8.25 25.44
C ASP A 192 -0.93 7.71 24.59
N PRO A 193 -1.91 8.55 24.14
CA PRO A 193 -2.94 8.12 23.20
C PRO A 193 -2.36 7.64 21.86
N GLU A 194 -1.37 8.36 21.31
CA GLU A 194 -0.71 7.96 20.06
C GLU A 194 0.02 6.62 20.20
N LYS A 195 0.78 6.44 21.30
CA LYS A 195 1.48 5.18 21.60
C LYS A 195 0.52 4.01 21.70
N ALA A 196 -0.63 4.20 22.34
CA ALA A 196 -1.65 3.16 22.49
C ALA A 196 -2.19 2.70 21.13
N ILE A 197 -2.48 3.62 20.21
CA ILE A 197 -2.89 3.29 18.83
C ILE A 197 -1.80 2.48 18.12
N ILE A 198 -0.55 2.96 18.14
CA ILE A 198 0.58 2.24 17.50
C ILE A 198 0.75 0.84 18.06
N ARG A 199 0.62 0.66 19.38
CA ARG A 199 0.68 -0.66 20.03
C ARG A 199 -0.39 -1.60 19.48
N ILE A 200 -1.66 -1.18 19.48
CA ILE A 200 -2.78 -2.00 18.99
C ILE A 200 -2.52 -2.47 17.56
N LEU A 201 -2.14 -1.54 16.68
CA LEU A 201 -1.87 -1.85 15.27
C LEU A 201 -0.65 -2.75 15.08
N PHE A 202 0.42 -2.52 15.85
CA PHE A 202 1.66 -3.31 15.80
C PHE A 202 1.39 -4.76 16.20
N PHE A 203 0.69 -4.99 17.30
CA PHE A 203 0.37 -6.34 17.77
C PHE A 203 -0.66 -7.03 16.85
N SER A 204 -1.64 -6.29 16.33
CA SER A 204 -2.58 -6.83 15.34
C SER A 204 -1.87 -7.36 14.08
N LYS A 205 -0.91 -6.58 13.54
CA LYS A 205 -0.08 -7.01 12.40
C LYS A 205 0.75 -8.26 12.72
N GLN A 206 1.36 -8.35 13.90
CA GLN A 206 2.16 -9.50 14.30
C GLN A 206 1.32 -10.79 14.41
N GLN A 207 0.13 -10.71 15.00
CA GLN A 207 -0.74 -11.88 15.15
C GLN A 207 -1.27 -12.39 13.81
N LEU A 208 -1.64 -11.49 12.88
CA LEU A 208 -2.03 -11.85 11.52
C LEU A 208 -0.91 -12.63 10.81
N HIS A 209 0.35 -12.18 10.94
CA HIS A 209 1.51 -12.90 10.37
C HIS A 209 1.67 -14.31 10.94
N GLN A 210 1.43 -14.49 12.24
CA GLN A 210 1.49 -15.80 12.89
C GLN A 210 0.36 -16.73 12.43
N GLN A 211 -0.85 -16.22 12.19
CA GLN A 211 -1.96 -17.01 11.64
C GLN A 211 -1.66 -17.46 10.20
N ASN A 212 -1.20 -16.55 9.35
CA ASN A 212 -0.84 -16.85 7.97
C ASN A 212 0.29 -17.90 7.87
N LYS A 213 1.27 -17.86 8.80
CA LYS A 213 2.32 -18.89 8.91
C LYS A 213 1.80 -20.25 9.36
N LYS A 214 0.77 -20.31 10.20
CA LYS A 214 0.15 -21.58 10.64
C LYS A 214 -0.71 -22.23 9.55
N GLN A 215 -1.19 -21.44 8.58
CA GLN A 215 -2.04 -21.91 7.48
C GLN A 215 -1.26 -22.25 6.19
N SER A 216 0.04 -21.95 6.12
CA SER A 216 0.90 -22.30 4.97
C SER A 216 1.47 -23.73 5.13
N PRO A 217 1.57 -24.54 4.05
CA PRO A 217 2.15 -25.88 4.12
C PRO A 217 3.60 -25.80 4.60
N PRO A 218 4.08 -26.79 5.38
CA PRO A 218 5.43 -26.75 5.95
C PRO A 218 6.45 -26.64 4.83
N GLN A 219 7.25 -25.57 4.86
CA GLN A 219 8.45 -25.46 4.04
C GLN A 219 9.38 -26.61 4.43
N THR A 220 9.81 -27.40 3.45
CA THR A 220 10.71 -28.53 3.65
C THR A 220 11.95 -28.07 4.42
N PRO A 221 12.31 -28.71 5.55
CA PRO A 221 13.51 -28.35 6.28
C PRO A 221 14.75 -28.58 5.42
N LYS A 222 15.60 -27.56 5.29
CA LYS A 222 16.98 -27.75 4.85
C LYS A 222 17.63 -28.77 5.79
N GLN A 223 18.11 -29.87 5.22
CA GLN A 223 18.87 -30.91 5.92
C GLN A 223 20.08 -30.28 6.61
N LEU A 224 20.18 -30.42 7.92
CA LEU A 224 21.45 -30.36 8.64
C LEU A 224 21.35 -31.23 9.91
N PHE A 225 21.95 -32.42 9.79
CA PHE A 225 22.66 -33.23 10.79
C PHE A 225 22.04 -33.57 12.16
N ASN A 226 21.89 -34.90 12.31
CA ASN A 226 22.10 -35.78 13.46
C ASN A 226 21.50 -35.42 14.83
N GLU A 227 20.44 -36.16 15.18
CA GLU A 227 20.08 -36.51 16.54
C GLU A 227 21.08 -37.53 17.10
N GLU A 228 21.69 -37.23 18.24
CA GLU A 228 22.01 -38.21 19.27
C GLU A 228 21.99 -37.50 20.64
N ASP A 229 21.41 -38.18 21.62
CA ASP A 229 21.31 -37.86 23.05
C ASP A 229 20.28 -36.79 23.51
N LEU A 230 19.15 -37.25 24.06
CA LEU A 230 18.90 -37.28 25.51
C LEU A 230 17.44 -37.68 25.87
N SER A 231 17.35 -38.40 26.97
CA SER A 231 16.23 -39.14 27.57
C SER A 231 15.04 -38.29 28.08
N PRO A 232 13.87 -38.92 28.35
CA PRO A 232 12.60 -38.24 28.56
C PRO A 232 12.42 -37.82 30.02
N SER A 233 12.74 -36.57 30.35
CA SER A 233 12.16 -35.95 31.54
C SER A 233 12.09 -34.43 31.36
N LEU A 234 10.90 -33.91 31.04
CA LEU A 234 10.48 -32.50 31.26
C LEU A 234 9.03 -32.22 30.81
N SER A 235 8.11 -33.20 30.82
CA SER A 235 6.74 -33.01 30.28
C SER A 235 5.75 -32.27 31.21
N LYS A 236 6.16 -31.78 32.38
CA LYS A 236 5.28 -31.00 33.28
C LYS A 236 5.56 -29.49 33.31
N LYS A 237 6.75 -29.05 32.85
CA LYS A 237 7.10 -27.62 32.75
C LYS A 237 6.74 -27.02 31.37
N ALA A 238 6.82 -27.80 30.30
CA ALA A 238 6.41 -27.39 28.96
C ALA A 238 4.89 -27.15 28.85
N SER A 239 4.05 -28.02 29.45
CA SER A 239 2.60 -27.84 29.46
C SER A 239 2.13 -26.65 30.30
N LYS A 240 2.82 -26.33 31.41
CA LYS A 240 2.52 -25.11 32.18
C LYS A 240 2.97 -23.83 31.45
N ARG A 241 4.07 -23.87 30.68
CA ARG A 241 4.50 -22.76 29.80
C ARG A 241 3.56 -22.56 28.62
N GLN A 242 3.04 -23.64 28.02
CA GLN A 242 2.03 -23.57 26.96
C GLN A 242 0.67 -23.09 27.47
N LEU A 243 0.27 -23.49 28.69
CA LEU A 243 -0.96 -23.02 29.32
C LEU A 243 -0.84 -21.57 29.83
N LYS A 244 0.37 -21.14 30.25
CA LYS A 244 0.68 -19.72 30.51
C LYS A 244 0.66 -18.90 29.22
N ARG A 245 1.25 -19.39 28.12
CA ARG A 245 1.17 -18.75 26.80
C ARG A 245 -0.27 -18.57 26.33
N LYS A 246 -1.11 -19.61 26.44
CA LYS A 246 -2.54 -19.55 26.10
C LYS A 246 -3.37 -18.64 27.01
N LYS A 247 -2.98 -18.45 28.27
CA LYS A 247 -3.64 -17.49 29.19
C LYS A 247 -3.10 -16.06 29.08
N GLN A 248 -1.87 -15.88 28.58
CA GLN A 248 -1.25 -14.59 28.32
C GLN A 248 -1.80 -13.99 27.03
N GLU A 249 -2.00 -14.79 25.96
CA GLU A 249 -2.58 -14.37 24.66
C GLU A 249 -4.03 -13.80 24.74
N GLN A 250 -4.68 -13.82 25.90
CA GLN A 250 -5.99 -13.21 26.12
C GLN A 250 -5.84 -11.74 26.55
N ASN A 251 -5.88 -10.83 25.57
CA ASN A 251 -6.48 -9.49 25.68
C ASN A 251 -6.11 -8.67 24.43
N ILE A 252 -6.34 -9.18 23.23
CA ILE A 252 -6.74 -8.33 22.10
C ILE A 252 -8.04 -9.00 21.65
N PRO A 253 -9.19 -8.32 21.58
CA PRO A 253 -10.41 -8.97 21.16
C PRO A 253 -10.18 -9.53 19.75
N GLU A 254 -10.62 -10.75 19.47
CA GLU A 254 -10.39 -11.37 18.16
C GLU A 254 -10.91 -10.50 17.00
N CYS A 255 -11.87 -9.61 17.28
CA CYS A 255 -12.40 -8.64 16.32
C CYS A 255 -11.42 -7.54 15.90
N LEU A 256 -10.28 -7.35 16.59
CA LEU A 256 -9.22 -6.40 16.20
C LEU A 256 -8.10 -7.05 15.38
N PHE A 257 -8.19 -8.35 15.10
CA PHE A 257 -7.17 -9.08 14.34
C PHE A 257 -7.22 -8.72 12.87
N GLY A 258 -6.16 -8.07 12.38
CA GLY A 258 -6.03 -7.68 10.98
C GLY A 258 -7.01 -6.61 10.51
N HIS A 259 -7.94 -6.17 11.36
CA HIS A 259 -8.95 -5.16 11.06
C HIS A 259 -9.07 -4.16 12.20
N CYS A 260 -8.69 -2.91 11.95
CA CYS A 260 -8.75 -1.83 12.93
C CYS A 260 -9.50 -0.63 12.34
N PRO A 261 -10.84 -0.59 12.42
CA PRO A 261 -11.61 0.52 11.90
C PRO A 261 -11.27 1.83 12.63
N ALA A 262 -11.21 2.94 11.89
CA ALA A 262 -10.85 4.25 12.38
C ALA A 262 -11.76 4.73 13.51
N GLY A 263 -13.03 4.31 13.52
CA GLY A 263 -14.03 4.65 14.54
C GLY A 263 -13.68 4.15 15.94
N LEU A 264 -12.74 3.20 16.07
CA LEU A 264 -12.27 2.72 17.37
C LEU A 264 -11.36 3.72 18.09
N PHE A 265 -10.77 4.66 17.36
CA PHE A 265 -9.76 5.58 17.86
C PHE A 265 -10.28 7.01 17.92
N GLU A 266 -9.73 7.83 18.80
CA GLU A 266 -10.06 9.24 18.86
C GLU A 266 -9.66 9.94 17.55
N LYS A 267 -10.61 10.67 16.97
CA LYS A 267 -10.46 11.33 15.67
C LYS A 267 -9.25 12.27 15.64
N GLU A 268 -9.04 13.05 16.69
CA GLU A 268 -7.93 14.01 16.76
C GLU A 268 -6.57 13.31 16.81
N THR A 269 -6.41 12.30 17.68
CA THR A 269 -5.17 11.51 17.75
C THR A 269 -4.84 10.83 16.42
N LEU A 270 -5.85 10.23 15.76
CA LEU A 270 -5.67 9.65 14.44
C LEU A 270 -5.18 10.67 13.42
N HIS A 271 -5.82 11.84 13.34
CA HIS A 271 -5.39 12.88 12.41
C HIS A 271 -3.95 13.30 12.65
N THR A 272 -3.54 13.48 13.90
CA THR A 272 -2.15 13.85 14.26
C THR A 272 -1.15 12.77 13.82
N LEU A 273 -1.51 11.48 13.94
CA LEU A 273 -0.66 10.38 13.45
C LEU A 273 -0.60 10.33 11.92
N LEU A 274 -1.71 10.50 11.22
CA LEU A 274 -1.78 10.48 9.76
C LEU A 274 -1.09 11.70 9.12
N GLN A 275 -1.03 12.82 9.84
CA GLN A 275 -0.30 14.02 9.42
C GLN A 275 1.22 13.91 9.59
N ARG A 276 1.75 12.83 10.18
CA ARG A 276 3.20 12.57 10.24
C ARG A 276 3.73 12.04 8.92
N VAL A 277 3.71 12.93 7.94
CA VAL A 277 3.90 12.59 6.53
C VAL A 277 5.31 12.11 6.17
N GLU A 278 6.35 12.52 6.92
CA GLU A 278 7.74 12.10 6.70
C GLU A 278 8.11 10.79 7.38
N GLN A 279 7.31 10.35 8.36
CA GLN A 279 7.53 9.14 9.13
C GLN A 279 6.20 8.40 9.28
N PRO A 280 5.83 7.52 8.34
CA PRO A 280 4.54 6.84 8.37
C PRO A 280 4.46 5.84 9.51
N LEU A 281 3.84 6.29 10.59
CA LEU A 281 3.48 5.40 11.67
C LEU A 281 2.19 4.63 11.36
N ILE A 282 1.25 5.26 10.65
CA ILE A 282 0.00 4.64 10.21
C ILE A 282 -0.44 5.12 8.83
N TYR A 283 -1.33 4.36 8.18
CA TYR A 283 -2.03 4.76 6.97
C TYR A 283 -3.45 4.17 6.95
N ALA A 284 -4.36 4.81 6.21
CA ALA A 284 -5.75 4.39 6.12
C ALA A 284 -6.07 3.78 4.74
N VAL A 285 -6.91 2.74 4.72
CA VAL A 285 -7.41 2.09 3.50
C VAL A 285 -8.92 1.95 3.54
N VAL A 286 -9.55 1.89 2.37
CA VAL A 286 -11.00 1.68 2.23
C VAL A 286 -11.26 0.17 2.11
N PRO A 287 -11.82 -0.49 3.14
CA PRO A 287 -12.16 -1.91 3.07
C PRO A 287 -13.38 -2.13 2.17
N LEU A 288 -13.29 -3.08 1.24
CA LEU A 288 -14.36 -3.37 0.28
C LEU A 288 -14.75 -4.84 0.26
N SER A 289 -16.04 -5.11 0.42
CA SER A 289 -16.62 -6.44 0.23
C SER A 289 -17.03 -6.66 -1.23
N GLN A 290 -17.28 -7.91 -1.61
CA GLN A 290 -17.81 -8.22 -2.95
C GLN A 290 -19.27 -7.75 -3.15
N GLN A 291 -20.00 -7.54 -2.05
CA GLN A 291 -21.39 -7.08 -2.03
C GLN A 291 -21.52 -5.55 -1.94
N THR A 292 -20.40 -4.83 -1.83
CA THR A 292 -20.39 -3.37 -1.79
C THR A 292 -20.96 -2.81 -3.09
N ARG A 293 -21.75 -1.74 -2.98
CA ARG A 293 -22.35 -0.97 -4.07
C ARG A 293 -21.82 0.45 -3.97
N VAL A 294 -21.52 1.06 -5.10
CA VAL A 294 -20.91 2.40 -5.14
C VAL A 294 -21.67 3.31 -6.09
N SER A 295 -21.62 4.61 -5.86
CA SER A 295 -22.18 5.60 -6.78
C SER A 295 -21.22 6.75 -6.98
N VAL A 296 -21.27 7.35 -8.18
CA VAL A 296 -20.48 8.53 -8.51
C VAL A 296 -21.00 9.73 -7.71
N VAL A 297 -20.07 10.44 -7.08
CA VAL A 297 -20.33 11.73 -6.41
C VAL A 297 -20.33 12.82 -7.49
N PRO A 298 -21.20 13.85 -7.41
CA PRO A 298 -21.13 14.98 -8.34
C PRO A 298 -19.71 15.55 -8.41
N LEU A 299 -19.10 15.47 -9.59
CA LEU A 299 -17.70 15.83 -9.81
C LEU A 299 -17.56 17.32 -10.14
N GLU A 300 -17.91 18.18 -9.19
CA GLU A 300 -17.76 19.63 -9.36
C GLU A 300 -16.31 19.99 -9.70
N ASN A 301 -16.11 20.72 -10.81
CA ASN A 301 -14.80 21.20 -11.28
C ASN A 301 -13.76 20.14 -11.66
N PHE A 302 -14.11 18.85 -11.73
CA PHE A 302 -13.21 17.82 -12.26
C PHE A 302 -13.39 17.66 -13.76
N VAL A 303 -12.34 17.97 -14.52
CA VAL A 303 -12.32 17.79 -15.97
C VAL A 303 -11.25 16.78 -16.33
N MET A 304 -11.67 15.70 -16.98
CA MET A 304 -10.80 14.63 -17.45
C MET A 304 -10.34 14.96 -18.88
N ASN A 305 -9.24 15.71 -18.99
CA ASN A 305 -8.81 16.33 -20.26
C ASN A 305 -7.78 15.51 -21.04
N ARG A 306 -7.23 14.45 -20.43
CA ARG A 306 -6.19 13.64 -21.06
C ARG A 306 -6.71 12.23 -21.38
N SER A 307 -6.55 11.82 -22.64
CA SER A 307 -6.65 10.42 -23.03
C SER A 307 -5.64 9.61 -22.22
N SER A 308 -6.08 8.54 -21.55
CA SER A 308 -5.23 7.69 -20.70
C SER A 308 -4.31 6.76 -21.50
N GLU A 309 -3.95 7.15 -22.73
CA GLU A 309 -3.12 6.33 -23.63
C GLU A 309 -1.76 6.05 -22.97
N GLY A 310 -1.50 4.77 -22.71
CA GLY A 310 -0.24 4.30 -22.13
C GLY A 310 -0.22 4.11 -20.61
N ASP A 311 -1.23 4.58 -19.86
CA ASP A 311 -1.35 4.32 -18.41
C ASP A 311 -2.54 3.39 -18.13
N ALA A 312 -2.22 2.15 -17.72
CA ALA A 312 -3.21 1.11 -17.45
C ALA A 312 -4.05 1.42 -16.20
N MET A 313 -3.48 2.04 -15.16
CA MET A 313 -4.20 2.39 -13.94
C MET A 313 -5.14 3.57 -14.19
N GLU A 314 -4.67 4.63 -14.84
CA GLU A 314 -5.52 5.76 -15.24
C GLU A 314 -6.70 5.24 -16.09
N SER A 315 -6.42 4.44 -17.12
CA SER A 315 -7.46 3.84 -17.97
C SER A 315 -8.46 2.97 -17.18
N LEU A 316 -7.98 2.21 -16.19
CA LEU A 316 -8.84 1.42 -15.32
C LEU A 316 -9.75 2.31 -14.46
N LEU A 317 -9.20 3.33 -13.80
CA LEU A 317 -9.95 4.24 -12.96
C LEU A 317 -11.01 5.00 -13.75
N GLN A 318 -10.69 5.45 -14.98
CA GLN A 318 -11.67 6.07 -15.87
C GLN A 318 -12.80 5.08 -16.20
N ARG A 319 -12.49 3.85 -16.61
CA ARG A 319 -13.52 2.84 -16.93
C ARG A 319 -14.41 2.51 -15.73
N VAL A 320 -13.83 2.39 -14.54
CA VAL A 320 -14.58 2.12 -13.29
C VAL A 320 -15.49 3.30 -12.96
N LEU A 321 -14.99 4.52 -13.03
CA LEU A 321 -15.77 5.72 -12.75
C LEU A 321 -17.00 5.84 -13.68
N HIS A 322 -16.82 5.62 -15.00
CA HIS A 322 -17.92 5.70 -15.97
C HIS A 322 -18.96 4.58 -15.84
N ARG A 323 -18.57 3.43 -15.28
CA ARG A 323 -19.47 2.27 -15.11
C ARG A 323 -20.04 2.12 -13.71
N SER A 324 -19.61 2.94 -12.75
CA SER A 324 -20.04 2.84 -11.36
C SER A 324 -21.49 3.28 -11.19
N ASP A 325 -22.31 2.41 -10.60
CA ASP A 325 -23.72 2.68 -10.33
C ASP A 325 -24.20 2.00 -9.04
N ALA A 326 -25.22 2.57 -8.40
CA ALA A 326 -25.72 2.09 -7.11
C ALA A 326 -26.45 0.74 -7.16
N ARG A 327 -26.76 0.21 -8.36
CA ARG A 327 -27.62 -0.96 -8.58
C ARG A 327 -26.86 -2.27 -8.75
N HIS A 328 -25.55 -2.23 -9.01
CA HIS A 328 -24.73 -3.44 -9.12
C HIS A 328 -23.73 -3.56 -7.97
N THR A 329 -23.50 -4.79 -7.50
CA THR A 329 -22.42 -5.07 -6.54
C THR A 329 -21.07 -5.05 -7.25
N LEU A 330 -19.98 -4.89 -6.50
CA LEU A 330 -18.62 -4.98 -7.06
C LEU A 330 -18.39 -6.32 -7.76
N GLN A 331 -18.95 -7.43 -7.28
CA GLN A 331 -18.87 -8.72 -7.96
C GLN A 331 -19.52 -8.68 -9.36
N GLN A 332 -20.73 -8.14 -9.46
CA GLN A 332 -21.44 -8.02 -10.73
C GLN A 332 -20.72 -7.07 -11.69
N MET A 333 -20.21 -5.95 -11.16
CA MET A 333 -19.48 -4.97 -11.95
C MET A 333 -18.15 -5.55 -12.48
N ALA A 334 -17.45 -6.36 -11.68
CA ALA A 334 -16.23 -7.04 -12.10
C ALA A 334 -16.50 -8.01 -13.28
N MET A 335 -17.58 -8.81 -13.18
CA MET A 335 -18.01 -9.71 -14.26
C MET A 335 -18.35 -8.93 -15.55
N ASN A 336 -19.14 -7.86 -15.43
CA ASN A 336 -19.56 -7.04 -16.58
C ASN A 336 -18.39 -6.28 -17.24
N MET A 337 -17.34 -5.97 -16.46
CA MET A 337 -16.14 -5.29 -16.94
C MET A 337 -15.03 -6.26 -17.38
N GLN A 338 -15.22 -7.58 -17.18
CA GLN A 338 -14.21 -8.61 -17.40
C GLN A 338 -12.90 -8.31 -16.64
N LEU A 339 -13.03 -7.86 -15.39
CA LEU A 339 -11.91 -7.57 -14.50
C LEU A 339 -11.90 -8.57 -13.35
N SER A 340 -10.72 -8.81 -12.77
CA SER A 340 -10.70 -9.50 -11.49
C SER A 340 -11.33 -8.61 -10.40
N LEU A 341 -11.98 -9.25 -9.43
CA LEU A 341 -12.59 -8.52 -8.31
C LEU A 341 -11.53 -7.72 -7.52
N ILE A 342 -10.30 -8.21 -7.47
CA ILE A 342 -9.19 -7.56 -6.76
C ILE A 342 -8.85 -6.22 -7.43
N GLU A 343 -8.63 -6.23 -8.75
CA GLU A 343 -8.34 -5.00 -9.51
C GLU A 343 -9.47 -3.98 -9.40
N LEU A 344 -10.71 -4.46 -9.49
CA LEU A 344 -11.86 -3.58 -9.35
C LEU A 344 -11.92 -2.94 -7.96
N LYS A 345 -11.74 -3.72 -6.89
CA LYS A 345 -11.73 -3.20 -5.52
C LYS A 345 -10.61 -2.17 -5.32
N GLN A 346 -9.43 -2.39 -5.91
CA GLN A 346 -8.32 -1.43 -5.83
C GLN A 346 -8.68 -0.09 -6.48
N ALA A 347 -9.23 -0.13 -7.70
CA ALA A 347 -9.67 1.06 -8.40
C ALA A 347 -10.82 1.79 -7.66
N VAL A 348 -11.80 1.04 -7.14
CA VAL A 348 -12.92 1.62 -6.38
C VAL A 348 -12.44 2.23 -5.06
N SER A 349 -11.54 1.57 -4.34
CA SER A 349 -10.95 2.06 -3.09
C SER A 349 -10.27 3.42 -3.32
N LEU A 350 -9.48 3.52 -4.40
CA LEU A 350 -8.84 4.75 -4.85
C LEU A 350 -9.82 5.87 -5.17
N LEU A 351 -10.86 5.58 -5.97
CA LEU A 351 -11.87 6.56 -6.34
C LEU A 351 -12.69 7.04 -5.12
N ILE A 352 -12.92 6.17 -4.13
CA ILE A 352 -13.55 6.57 -2.86
C ILE A 352 -12.62 7.51 -2.08
N GLN A 353 -11.33 7.16 -1.94
CA GLN A 353 -10.36 8.01 -1.27
C GLN A 353 -10.20 9.39 -1.93
N MET A 354 -10.34 9.46 -3.26
CA MET A 354 -10.36 10.71 -4.03
C MET A 354 -11.68 11.48 -3.93
N GLY A 355 -12.69 10.97 -3.23
CA GLY A 355 -14.03 11.56 -3.13
C GLY A 355 -14.83 11.54 -4.43
N MET A 356 -14.52 10.62 -5.35
CA MET A 356 -15.19 10.47 -6.64
C MET A 356 -16.30 9.42 -6.61
N LEU A 357 -16.16 8.42 -5.75
CA LEU A 357 -17.18 7.43 -5.46
C LEU A 357 -17.57 7.47 -3.98
N LYS A 358 -18.81 7.06 -3.70
CA LYS A 358 -19.28 6.80 -2.33
C LYS A 358 -19.87 5.40 -2.23
N ILE A 359 -19.72 4.78 -1.05
CA ILE A 359 -20.40 3.52 -0.74
C ILE A 359 -21.91 3.80 -0.58
N SER A 360 -22.74 3.04 -1.29
CA SER A 360 -24.19 3.23 -1.33
C SER A 360 -24.94 2.33 -0.34
N ASN A 361 -24.30 1.27 0.14
CA ASN A 361 -24.82 0.32 1.13
C ASN A 361 -23.87 0.21 2.33
N ILE A 362 -23.66 1.32 3.04
CA ILE A 362 -22.82 1.34 4.23
C ILE A 362 -23.44 0.37 5.25
N SER A 363 -22.70 -0.68 5.63
CA SER A 363 -22.94 -1.40 6.87
C SER A 363 -22.38 -0.56 8.01
N ASP A 364 -23.16 -0.31 9.05
CA ASP A 364 -22.76 0.52 10.18
C ASP A 364 -21.37 0.11 10.70
N ALA A 365 -20.43 1.06 10.71
CA ALA A 365 -19.16 0.90 11.42
C ALA A 365 -19.47 0.72 12.93
N PRO A 366 -18.58 0.10 13.72
CA PRO A 366 -18.74 0.13 15.17
C PRO A 366 -18.90 1.58 15.64
N THR A 367 -20.03 1.87 16.28
CA THR A 367 -20.36 3.17 16.89
C THR A 367 -19.71 3.38 18.25
N PHE A 368 -18.94 2.40 18.73
CA PHE A 368 -18.23 2.48 19.99
C PHE A 368 -16.76 2.87 19.77
N THR A 369 -16.27 3.78 20.61
CA THR A 369 -14.84 4.09 20.74
C THR A 369 -14.24 3.14 21.77
N LEU A 370 -13.07 2.56 21.48
CA LEU A 370 -12.37 1.74 22.47
C LEU A 370 -11.72 2.67 23.50
N ASP A 371 -11.84 2.39 24.80
CA ASP A 371 -11.00 3.06 25.81
C ASP A 371 -9.59 2.44 25.77
N TYR A 372 -8.84 2.78 24.71
CA TYR A 372 -7.51 2.24 24.45
C TYR A 372 -6.43 2.82 25.37
N CYS A 373 -6.71 3.95 26.02
CA CYS A 373 -5.81 4.56 27.01
C CYS A 373 -5.73 3.72 28.29
N ASN A 374 -6.80 3.01 28.64
CA ASN A 374 -6.88 2.12 29.81
C ASN A 374 -6.74 0.62 29.47
N TYR A 375 -6.28 0.30 28.26
CA TYR A 375 -6.16 -1.08 27.82
C TYR A 375 -5.07 -1.84 28.61
N PRO A 376 -5.31 -3.08 29.11
CA PRO A 376 -4.43 -3.75 30.08
C PRO A 376 -2.97 -3.88 29.59
N LEU A 377 -2.06 -3.35 30.40
CA LEU A 377 -0.65 -3.04 30.09
C LEU A 377 0.37 -4.18 30.28
N GLU A 378 -0.03 -5.44 30.45
CA GLU A 378 0.91 -6.50 30.85
C GLU A 378 1.68 -7.13 29.68
N TYR A 379 2.41 -6.36 28.88
CA TYR A 379 3.17 -6.93 27.75
C TYR A 379 4.54 -6.30 27.42
N GLU A 380 4.98 -5.26 28.14
CA GLU A 380 6.22 -4.55 27.78
C GLU A 380 7.53 -5.32 28.05
N GLN A 381 7.51 -6.47 28.74
CA GLN A 381 8.74 -7.18 29.16
C GLN A 381 9.09 -8.48 28.42
N GLN A 382 8.41 -8.84 27.31
CA GLN A 382 8.64 -10.17 26.69
C GLN A 382 9.04 -10.19 25.21
N ILE A 383 9.42 -9.07 24.60
CA ILE A 383 9.94 -9.04 23.22
C ILE A 383 11.35 -8.45 23.21
N ILE A 384 12.24 -9.08 23.97
CA ILE A 384 13.67 -9.14 23.68
C ILE A 384 14.03 -10.61 23.88
N LEU A 385 14.06 -11.36 22.77
CA LEU A 385 14.90 -12.53 22.50
C LEU A 385 14.58 -13.08 21.10
#